data_AF-A0A535CVI2-F1
#
_entry.id   AF-A0A535CVI2-F1
#
_cell.length_a   1.000
_cell.length_b   1.000
_cell.length_c   1.000
_cell.angle_alpha   90.00
_cell.angle_beta   90.00
_cell.angle_gamma   90.00
#
_symmetry.space_group_name_H-M   'P 1'
#
loop_
_entity.id
_entity.type
_entity.pdbx_description
1 polymer ?
#
loop_
_entity_poly.entity_id
_entity_poly.type
_entity_poly.pdbx_seq_one_letter_code
_entity_poly.pdbx_strand_id
1 'polypeptide(L)'
;MSSLIHQGRATYAFFERNWNITKRYWAWELVWLVYLIVNALSVTYIGASAGAITGVKNINVNSFILYLLIGTSVWSYLSVTFDGVTDIINMERWEGTIEYTFMAPISRFTHLIGSCWYAVVHGLLFTFIQLV
;
A
#
# COMPACT_ATOMS: atom_id res chain seq x y z
N MET A 1 -2.30 -32.54 -7.57
CA MET A 1 -1.58 -31.52 -8.38
C MET A 1 -2.51 -30.57 -9.14
N SER A 2 -3.63 -31.02 -9.74
CA SER A 2 -4.50 -30.13 -10.54
C SER A 2 -5.26 -29.07 -9.72
N SER A 3 -5.64 -29.36 -8.46
CA SER A 3 -6.34 -28.43 -7.57
C SER A 3 -5.50 -27.22 -7.17
N LEU A 4 -4.22 -27.43 -6.85
CA LEU A 4 -3.26 -26.38 -6.50
C LEU A 4 -3.00 -25.43 -7.68
N ILE A 5 -2.85 -25.97 -8.90
CA ILE A 5 -2.67 -25.16 -10.11
C ILE A 5 -3.94 -24.36 -10.42
N HIS A 6 -5.13 -24.95 -10.23
CA HIS A 6 -6.40 -24.25 -10.40
C HIS A 6 -6.57 -23.10 -9.40
N GLN A 7 -6.25 -23.35 -8.12
CA GLN A 7 -6.28 -22.32 -7.08
C GLN A 7 -5.27 -21.20 -7.34
N GLY A 8 -4.05 -21.52 -7.76
CA GLY A 8 -3.04 -20.51 -8.12
C GLY A 8 -3.48 -19.62 -9.29
N ARG A 9 -4.11 -20.19 -10.32
CA ARG A 9 -4.69 -19.42 -11.44
C ARG A 9 -5.86 -18.56 -10.98
N ALA A 10 -6.70 -19.05 -10.07
CA ALA A 10 -7.79 -18.27 -9.48
C ALA A 10 -7.25 -17.08 -8.67
N THR A 11 -6.23 -17.27 -7.84
CA THR A 11 -5.55 -16.17 -7.12
C THR A 11 -5.03 -15.10 -8.09
N TYR A 12 -4.40 -15.52 -9.19
CA TYR A 12 -3.89 -14.59 -10.19
C TYR A 12 -5.00 -13.81 -10.90
N ALA A 13 -6.14 -14.44 -11.18
CA ALA A 13 -7.30 -13.76 -11.78
C ALA A 13 -7.83 -12.62 -10.88
N PHE A 14 -7.84 -12.81 -9.56
CA PHE A 14 -8.19 -11.74 -8.62
C PHE A 14 -7.15 -10.63 -8.60
N PHE A 15 -5.87 -10.96 -8.71
CA PHE A 15 -4.81 -9.96 -8.82
C PHE A 15 -4.98 -9.10 -10.09
N GLU A 16 -5.19 -9.74 -11.25
CA GLU A 16 -5.39 -9.03 -12.52
C GLU A 16 -6.63 -8.13 -12.52
N ARG A 17 -7.72 -8.58 -11.89
CA ARG A 17 -8.93 -7.77 -11.70
C ARG A 17 -8.62 -6.46 -10.99
N ASN A 18 -7.95 -6.53 -9.83
CA ASN A 18 -7.63 -5.35 -9.03
C ASN A 18 -6.65 -4.42 -9.77
N TRP A 19 -5.67 -5.00 -10.48
CA TRP A 19 -4.74 -4.23 -11.31
C TRP A 19 -5.41 -3.46 -12.44
N ASN A 20 -6.42 -4.05 -13.07
CA ASN A 20 -7.20 -3.37 -14.11
C ASN A 20 -8.06 -2.22 -13.55
N ILE A 21 -8.54 -2.32 -12.32
CA ILE A 21 -9.26 -1.22 -11.65
C ILE A 21 -8.30 -0.04 -11.39
N THR A 22 -7.11 -0.31 -10.85
CA THR A 22 -6.10 0.73 -10.64
C THR A 22 -5.65 1.38 -11.94
N LYS A 23 -5.51 0.63 -13.04
CA LYS A 23 -5.27 1.22 -14.38
C LYS A 23 -6.41 2.14 -14.83
N ARG A 24 -7.66 1.75 -14.57
CA ARG A 24 -8.84 2.56 -14.92
C ARG A 24 -8.85 3.88 -14.13
N TYR A 25 -8.45 3.85 -12.86
CA TYR A 25 -8.43 5.01 -11.96
C TYR A 25 -7.02 5.54 -11.68
N TRP A 26 -6.14 5.51 -12.68
CA TRP A 26 -4.72 5.88 -12.52
C TRP A 26 -4.49 7.31 -11.99
N ALA A 27 -5.41 8.24 -12.29
CA ALA A 27 -5.30 9.62 -11.82
C ALA A 27 -5.43 9.72 -10.30
N TRP A 28 -6.24 8.85 -9.69
CA TRP A 28 -6.41 8.80 -8.24
C TRP A 28 -5.15 8.29 -7.54
N GLU A 29 -4.50 7.30 -8.14
CA GLU A 29 -3.22 6.75 -7.67
C GLU A 29 -2.12 7.80 -7.65
N LEU A 30 -2.07 8.67 -8.67
CA LEU A 30 -1.11 9.77 -8.73
C LEU A 30 -1.34 10.77 -7.57
N VAL A 31 -2.59 11.09 -7.26
CA VAL A 31 -2.93 11.98 -6.13
C VAL A 31 -2.42 11.38 -4.82
N TRP A 32 -2.67 10.10 -4.59
CA TRP A 32 -2.17 9.41 -3.39
C TRP A 32 -0.65 9.35 -3.32
N LEU A 33 0.02 9.16 -4.47
CA LEU A 33 1.46 9.14 -4.54
C LEU A 33 2.06 10.51 -4.17
N VAL A 34 1.51 11.61 -4.71
CA VAL A 34 1.94 12.96 -4.34
C VAL A 34 1.70 13.23 -2.85
N TYR A 35 0.53 12.84 -2.34
CA TYR A 35 0.22 12.96 -0.92
C TYR A 35 1.23 12.23 -0.03
N LEU A 36 1.58 11.00 -0.39
CA LEU A 36 2.55 10.17 0.32
C LEU A 36 3.95 10.82 0.34
N ILE A 37 4.42 11.32 -0.81
CA ILE A 37 5.71 12.00 -0.94
C ILE A 37 5.73 13.27 -0.07
N VAL A 38 4.70 14.11 -0.15
CA VAL A 38 4.64 15.36 0.63
C VAL A 38 4.60 15.05 2.13
N ASN A 39 3.90 14.00 2.55
CA ASN A 39 3.85 13.58 3.95
C ASN A 39 5.24 13.11 4.44
N ALA A 40 5.90 12.25 3.68
CA ALA A 40 7.25 11.78 3.98
C ALA A 40 8.25 12.94 4.08
N LEU A 41 8.22 13.87 3.11
CA LEU A 41 9.04 15.08 3.09
C LEU A 41 8.80 15.95 4.32
N SER A 42 7.55 16.16 4.69
CA SER A 42 7.16 16.94 5.87
C SER A 42 7.79 16.39 7.14
N VAL A 43 7.78 15.06 7.34
CA VAL A 43 8.38 14.44 8.53
C VAL A 43 9.91 14.54 8.51
N THR A 44 10.56 14.37 7.36
CA THR A 44 12.01 14.60 7.26
C THR A 44 12.41 16.05 7.54
N TYR A 45 11.60 17.03 7.11
CA TYR A 45 11.84 18.44 7.42
C TYR A 45 11.70 18.74 8.92
N ILE A 46 10.80 18.05 9.63
CA ILE A 46 10.73 18.12 11.10
C ILE A 46 12.07 17.66 11.69
N GLY A 47 12.63 16.55 11.20
CA GLY A 47 13.94 16.04 11.60
C GLY A 47 15.08 17.05 11.41
N ALA A 48 15.14 17.69 10.24
CA ALA A 48 16.13 18.73 9.95
C ALA A 48 15.94 20.00 10.80
N SER A 49 14.69 20.41 11.04
CA SER A 49 14.36 21.59 11.84
C SER A 49 14.64 21.41 13.34
N ALA A 50 14.56 20.18 13.85
CA ALA A 50 14.80 19.86 15.25
C ALA A 50 16.21 20.28 15.71
N GLY A 51 17.22 20.15 14.84
CA GLY A 51 18.58 20.59 15.11
C GLY A 51 18.74 22.12 15.20
N ALA A 52 17.98 22.87 14.39
CA ALA A 52 18.00 24.33 14.40
C ALA A 52 17.24 24.93 15.60
N ILE A 53 16.13 24.31 16.01
CA ILE A 53 15.23 24.84 17.05
C ILE A 53 15.72 24.51 18.46
N THR A 54 16.32 23.32 18.67
CA THR A 54 16.67 22.87 20.03
C THR A 54 17.97 23.47 20.58
N GLY A 55 18.83 24.06 19.74
CA GLY A 55 20.06 24.73 20.18
C GLY A 55 21.12 23.81 20.83
N VAL A 56 20.91 22.49 20.83
CA VAL A 56 21.79 21.49 21.43
C VAL A 56 22.86 21.06 20.43
N LYS A 57 24.11 21.52 20.63
CA LYS A 57 25.29 21.27 19.76
C LYS A 57 25.68 19.80 19.54
N ASN A 58 25.11 18.85 20.29
CA ASN A 58 25.52 17.43 20.29
C ASN A 58 24.46 16.45 19.76
N ILE A 59 23.37 16.93 19.16
CA ILE A 59 22.41 16.01 18.52
C ILE A 59 22.96 15.61 17.17
N ASN A 60 23.12 14.31 16.94
CA ASN A 60 23.48 13.75 15.63
C ASN A 60 22.26 13.85 14.70
N VAL A 61 22.03 15.05 14.15
CA VAL A 61 20.84 15.38 13.33
C VAL A 61 20.68 14.40 12.17
N ASN A 62 21.78 13.93 11.59
CA ASN A 62 21.76 12.95 10.51
C ASN A 62 21.15 11.61 10.94
N SER A 63 21.56 11.07 12.10
CA SER A 63 20.98 9.83 12.64
C SER A 63 19.50 9.98 12.98
N PHE A 64 19.07 11.16 13.44
CA PHE A 64 17.67 11.44 13.73
C PHE A 64 16.80 11.52 12.46
N ILE A 65 17.30 12.19 11.41
CA ILE A 65 16.64 12.23 10.10
C ILE A 65 16.51 10.82 9.53
N LEU A 66 17.57 10.00 9.57
CA LEU A 66 17.54 8.62 9.09
C LEU A 66 16.52 7.78 9.89
N TYR A 67 16.48 7.93 11.20
CA TYR A 67 15.50 7.23 12.04
C TYR A 67 14.06 7.58 11.66
N LEU A 68 13.77 8.87 11.48
CA LEU A 68 12.44 9.33 11.05
C LEU A 68 12.11 8.88 9.64
N LEU A 69 13.07 8.96 8.70
CA LEU A 69 12.87 8.55 7.31
C LEU A 69 12.58 7.05 7.19
N ILE A 70 13.27 6.20 7.97
CA ILE A 70 12.98 4.77 8.01
C ILE A 70 11.57 4.55 8.59
N GLY A 71 11.24 5.23 9.68
CA GLY A 71 9.92 5.14 10.31
C GLY A 71 8.78 5.56 9.38
N THR A 72 8.94 6.67 8.64
CA THR A 72 7.94 7.16 7.70
C THR A 72 7.81 6.25 6.49
N SER A 73 8.91 5.68 6.00
CA SER A 73 8.87 4.73 4.88
C SER A 73 8.10 3.46 5.24
N VAL A 74 8.35 2.90 6.44
CA VAL A 74 7.61 1.73 6.94
C VAL A 74 6.13 2.08 7.18
N TRP A 75 5.86 3.26 7.74
CA TRP A 75 4.49 3.74 7.94
C TRP A 75 3.73 3.87 6.63
N SER A 76 4.32 4.54 5.64
CA SER A 76 3.75 4.71 4.30
C SER A 76 3.43 3.37 3.64
N TYR A 77 4.35 2.40 3.72
CA TYR A 77 4.11 1.04 3.21
C TYR A 77 2.88 0.38 3.84
N LEU A 78 2.82 0.44 5.16
CA LEU A 78 1.77 -0.20 5.93
C LEU A 78 0.41 0.45 5.67
N SER A 79 0.36 1.79 5.60
CA SER A 79 -0.85 2.54 5.29
C SER A 79 -1.39 2.16 3.92
N VAL A 80 -0.57 2.25 2.87
CA VAL A 80 -1.00 1.94 1.50
C VAL A 80 -1.48 0.49 1.37
N THR A 81 -0.79 -0.46 2.03
CA THR A 81 -1.18 -1.87 1.99
C THR A 81 -2.53 -2.09 2.67
N PHE A 82 -2.75 -1.51 3.86
CA PHE A 82 -4.03 -1.66 4.56
C PHE A 82 -5.18 -0.94 3.89
N ASP A 83 -4.95 0.26 3.36
CA ASP A 83 -5.94 1.01 2.59
C ASP A 83 -6.30 0.25 1.32
N GLY A 84 -5.33 -0.31 0.59
CA GLY A 84 -5.58 -1.14 -0.59
C GLY A 84 -6.44 -2.38 -0.32
N VAL A 85 -6.21 -3.09 0.80
CA VAL A 85 -7.08 -4.23 1.18
C VAL A 85 -8.49 -3.75 1.53
N THR A 86 -8.59 -2.64 2.25
CA THR A 86 -9.86 -2.07 2.69
C THR A 86 -10.70 -1.56 1.52
N ASP A 87 -10.06 -0.93 0.54
CA ASP A 87 -10.71 -0.40 -0.66
C ASP A 87 -11.27 -1.50 -1.56
N ILE A 88 -10.58 -2.64 -1.68
CA ILE A 88 -11.11 -3.79 -2.43
C ILE A 88 -12.44 -4.27 -1.81
N ILE A 89 -12.48 -4.41 -0.48
CA ILE A 89 -13.69 -4.83 0.22
C ILE A 89 -14.77 -3.77 0.10
N ASN A 90 -14.43 -2.49 0.33
CA ASN A 90 -15.37 -1.39 0.23
C ASN A 90 -15.95 -1.26 -1.17
N MET A 91 -15.15 -1.47 -2.21
CA MET A 91 -15.63 -1.45 -3.59
C MET A 91 -16.65 -2.58 -3.82
N GLU A 92 -16.36 -3.80 -3.39
CA GLU A 92 -17.33 -4.91 -3.51
C GLU A 92 -18.62 -4.64 -2.70
N ARG A 93 -18.51 -3.96 -1.54
CA ARG A 93 -19.68 -3.51 -0.76
C ARG A 93 -20.49 -2.46 -1.49
N TRP A 94 -19.82 -1.47 -2.09
CA TRP A 94 -20.43 -0.37 -2.84
C TRP A 94 -21.12 -0.87 -4.11
N GLU A 95 -20.53 -1.85 -4.78
CA GLU A 95 -21.11 -2.48 -5.98
C GLU A 95 -22.20 -3.51 -5.66
N GLY A 96 -22.34 -3.92 -4.38
CA GLY A 96 -23.28 -4.96 -3.97
C GLY A 96 -22.91 -6.36 -4.48
N THR A 97 -21.65 -6.58 -4.87
CA THR A 97 -21.19 -7.81 -5.53
C THR A 97 -20.64 -8.87 -4.57
N ILE A 98 -20.49 -8.54 -3.29
CA ILE A 98 -19.95 -9.45 -2.26
C ILE A 98 -20.67 -10.78 -2.22
N GLU A 99 -22.00 -10.75 -2.32
CA GLU A 99 -22.83 -11.96 -2.25
C GLU A 99 -22.50 -12.89 -3.41
N TYR A 100 -22.37 -12.35 -4.63
CA TYR A 100 -22.00 -13.11 -5.82
C TYR A 100 -20.55 -13.61 -5.78
N THR A 101 -19.62 -12.80 -5.27
CA THR A 101 -18.21 -13.21 -5.07
C THR A 101 -18.11 -14.37 -4.07
N PHE A 102 -18.94 -14.38 -3.03
CA PHE A 102 -19.00 -15.47 -2.06
C PHE A 102 -19.78 -16.71 -2.52
N MET A 103 -20.65 -16.57 -3.52
CA MET A 103 -21.31 -17.70 -4.18
C MET A 103 -20.41 -18.41 -5.19
N ALA A 104 -19.30 -17.79 -5.63
CA ALA A 104 -18.37 -18.42 -6.55
C ALA A 104 -17.72 -19.67 -5.92
N PRO A 105 -17.55 -20.78 -6.67
CA PRO A 105 -17.03 -22.04 -6.14
C PRO A 105 -15.49 -22.01 -5.99
N ILE A 106 -15.01 -21.12 -5.13
CA ILE A 106 -13.60 -20.91 -4.81
C ILE A 106 -13.38 -20.86 -3.30
N SER A 107 -12.20 -21.26 -2.85
CA SER A 107 -11.89 -21.17 -1.43
C SER A 107 -11.73 -19.71 -1.00
N ARG A 108 -12.32 -19.34 0.15
CA ARG A 108 -12.20 -17.98 0.72
C ARG A 108 -10.75 -17.58 0.97
N PHE A 109 -9.91 -18.55 1.30
CA PHE A 109 -8.48 -18.36 1.51
C PHE A 109 -7.76 -17.94 0.22
N THR A 110 -8.09 -18.57 -0.91
CA THR A 110 -7.56 -18.20 -2.23
C THR A 110 -7.97 -16.78 -2.62
N HIS A 111 -9.22 -16.40 -2.35
CA HIS A 111 -9.73 -15.05 -2.60
C HIS A 111 -8.95 -13.99 -1.80
N LEU A 112 -8.83 -14.18 -0.48
CA LEU A 112 -8.13 -13.27 0.42
C LEU A 112 -6.64 -13.16 0.09
N ILE A 113 -6.00 -14.27 -0.27
CA ILE A 113 -4.59 -14.23 -0.70
C ILE A 113 -4.43 -13.39 -1.98
N GLY A 114 -5.35 -13.50 -2.94
CA GLY A 114 -5.27 -12.76 -4.20
C GLY A 114 -5.37 -11.24 -3.98
N SER A 115 -6.30 -10.79 -3.14
CA SER A 115 -6.46 -9.37 -2.82
C SER A 115 -5.32 -8.83 -1.95
N CYS A 116 -4.85 -9.58 -0.95
CA CYS A 116 -3.71 -9.18 -0.14
C CYS A 116 -2.40 -9.14 -0.95
N TRP A 117 -2.19 -10.10 -1.85
CA TRP A 117 -1.03 -10.13 -2.73
C TRP A 117 -0.97 -8.88 -3.62
N TYR A 118 -2.13 -8.46 -4.14
CA TYR A 118 -2.26 -7.20 -4.88
C TYR A 118 -1.85 -5.99 -4.04
N ALA A 119 -2.42 -5.85 -2.85
CA ALA A 119 -2.16 -4.72 -1.97
C ALA A 119 -0.67 -4.63 -1.56
N VAL A 120 -0.01 -5.77 -1.32
CA VAL A 120 1.43 -5.82 -1.02
C VAL A 120 2.27 -5.33 -2.20
N VAL A 121 1.99 -5.83 -3.42
CA VAL A 121 2.73 -5.41 -4.62
C VAL A 121 2.53 -3.91 -4.87
N HIS A 122 1.31 -3.42 -4.73
CA HIS A 122 0.98 -2.00 -4.87
C HIS A 122 1.69 -1.12 -3.82
N GLY A 123 1.64 -1.51 -2.54
CA GLY A 123 2.35 -0.80 -1.47
C GLY A 123 3.87 -0.79 -1.66
N LEU A 124 4.46 -1.89 -2.15
CA LEU A 124 5.88 -1.94 -2.49
C LEU A 124 6.24 -0.98 -3.62
N LEU A 125 5.40 -0.86 -4.66
CA LEU A 125 5.63 0.09 -5.74
C LEU A 125 5.59 1.54 -5.24
N PHE A 126 4.59 1.88 -4.41
CA PHE A 126 4.46 3.24 -3.87
C PHE A 126 5.64 3.64 -2.98
N THR A 127 6.09 2.73 -2.13
CA THR A 127 7.25 2.96 -1.24
C THR A 127 8.55 3.02 -2.00
N PHE A 128 8.72 2.20 -3.05
CA PHE A 128 9.86 2.31 -3.95
C PHE A 128 9.90 3.68 -4.63
N ILE A 129 8.77 4.17 -5.16
CA ILE A 129 8.70 5.48 -5.81
C ILE A 129 8.94 6.61 -4.80
N GLN A 130 8.49 6.47 -3.55
CA GLN A 130 8.74 7.47 -2.51
C GLN A 130 10.23 7.60 -2.14
N LEU A 131 11.00 6.51 -2.23
CA LEU A 131 12.41 6.47 -1.86
C LEU A 131 13.35 6.98 -2.96
N VAL A 132 12.89 7.01 -4.21
CA VAL A 132 13.63 7.50 -5.38
C VAL A 132 13.49 9.02 -5.50
#